data_AF-A0AAX1XAX2-F1
#
_entry.id   AF-A0AAX1XAX2-F1
#
_cell.length_a   1.000
_cell.length_b   1.000
_cell.length_c   1.000
_cell.angle_alpha   90.00
_cell.angle_beta   90.00
_cell.angle_gamma   90.00
#
_symmetry.space_group_name_H-M   'P 1'
#
loop_
_entity.id
_entity.type
_entity.pdbx_description
1 polymer ?
#
loop_
_entity_poly.entity_id
_entity_poly.type
_entity_poly.pdbx_seq_one_letter_code
_entity_poly.pdbx_strand_id
1 'polypeptide(L)'
;MLDAHLKTQLKSYLERITRPVELVASLDAGDQSRELRALLDEIAALSPQIFVTERRDAAERAPSFSVGEPGKAAGIRFAGMPMGHEFTSLVLALLQTGGHPIKLDDATIEQIRALDGDYAFETYISLTCQNCPEVVQALNVMALVNPRIRHVMIDGALFQDEVEARRIMAVPTIFLNGETFGQGRSSVKEILAKLDGGASRRAAQALAEKPVFDMLIVGGGPAGAAAAIYAARKGISTGVVAERFGGQVLDTMAIENFVSVQETEGPKFATALEQHVKQYDVDVIDVERADRLVPGRVHEIRLASGAVLKAKTVVLATGARWREIDLPPTNRASRSLVKFVFGEEDEHEEALYGTANHRVSEGSRGRYAGQGTVQEAWVQ
;
A
#
# COMPACT_ATOMS: atom_id res chain seq x y z
N MET A 1 -1.84 -27.57 8.38
CA MET A 1 -2.52 -26.31 8.00
C MET A 1 -1.90 -25.69 6.76
N LEU A 2 -0.57 -25.71 6.62
CA LEU A 2 0.10 -25.41 5.36
C LEU A 2 0.03 -26.63 4.42
N ASP A 3 -0.32 -26.44 3.16
CA ASP A 3 -0.23 -27.51 2.17
C ASP A 3 1.24 -27.83 1.82
N ALA A 4 1.46 -28.94 1.11
CA ALA A 4 2.80 -29.43 0.79
C ALA A 4 3.61 -28.47 -0.11
N HIS A 5 2.93 -27.75 -1.00
CA HIS A 5 3.57 -26.77 -1.89
C HIS A 5 4.05 -25.56 -1.10
N LEU A 6 3.18 -24.97 -0.27
CA LEU A 6 3.52 -23.86 0.61
C LEU A 6 4.65 -24.21 1.58
N LYS A 7 4.64 -25.42 2.17
CA LYS A 7 5.74 -25.88 3.03
C LYS A 7 7.07 -25.91 2.31
N THR A 8 7.09 -26.39 1.07
CA THR A 8 8.31 -26.46 0.25
C THR A 8 8.84 -25.07 -0.09
N GLN A 9 7.96 -24.17 -0.53
CA GLN A 9 8.31 -22.78 -0.82
C GLN A 9 8.83 -22.05 0.43
N LEU A 10 8.10 -22.17 1.55
CA LEU A 10 8.47 -21.55 2.81
C LEU A 10 9.85 -22.04 3.25
N LYS A 11 10.10 -23.35 3.25
CA LYS A 11 11.40 -23.93 3.62
C LYS A 11 12.55 -23.31 2.80
N SER A 12 12.39 -23.17 1.48
CA SER A 12 13.40 -22.55 0.63
C SER A 12 13.64 -21.07 0.96
N TYR A 13 12.62 -20.32 1.35
CA TYR A 13 12.81 -18.96 1.85
C TYR A 13 13.55 -18.95 3.20
N LEU A 14 13.16 -19.81 4.14
CA LEU A 14 13.73 -19.85 5.49
C LEU A 14 15.22 -20.24 5.51
N GLU A 15 15.75 -20.88 4.47
CA GLU A 15 17.20 -21.11 4.28
C GLU A 15 18.00 -19.80 4.21
N ARG A 16 17.36 -18.66 3.89
CA ARG A 16 17.99 -17.35 3.83
C ARG A 16 18.07 -16.64 5.18
N ILE A 17 17.51 -17.23 6.24
CA ILE A 17 17.60 -16.69 7.60
C ILE A 17 18.99 -17.00 8.17
N THR A 18 19.70 -15.95 8.57
CA THR A 18 21.07 -16.03 9.12
C THR A 18 21.13 -15.76 10.62
N ARG A 19 20.03 -15.27 11.22
CA ARG A 19 19.92 -14.95 12.65
C ARG A 19 18.71 -15.65 13.27
N PRO A 20 18.77 -16.00 14.57
CA PRO A 20 17.62 -16.56 15.29
C PRO A 20 16.39 -15.65 15.27
N VAL A 21 15.20 -16.23 15.08
CA VAL A 21 13.89 -15.58 15.13
C VAL A 21 13.05 -16.26 16.21
N GLU A 22 12.49 -15.47 17.12
CA GLU A 22 11.55 -15.91 18.16
C GLU A 22 10.13 -15.48 17.78
N LEU A 23 9.21 -16.45 17.82
CA LEU A 23 7.78 -16.27 17.67
C LEU A 23 7.14 -16.41 19.06
N VAL A 24 6.68 -15.29 19.63
CA VAL A 24 6.10 -15.29 20.97
C VAL A 24 4.57 -15.22 20.86
N ALA A 25 3.91 -16.35 21.08
CA ALA A 25 2.47 -16.48 20.98
C ALA A 25 1.75 -16.03 22.26
N SER A 26 0.64 -15.31 22.11
CA SER A 26 -0.38 -15.06 23.12
C SER A 26 -1.67 -15.74 22.66
N LEU A 27 -2.11 -16.76 23.42
CA LEU A 27 -3.15 -17.69 23.01
C LEU A 27 -4.23 -17.81 24.10
N ASP A 28 -5.46 -18.02 23.67
CA ASP A 28 -6.59 -18.37 24.53
C ASP A 28 -6.96 -19.86 24.39
N ALA A 29 -8.09 -20.27 24.98
CA ALA A 29 -8.57 -21.65 24.92
C ALA A 29 -9.40 -21.97 23.66
N GLY A 30 -9.56 -21.02 22.74
CA GLY A 30 -10.39 -21.13 21.53
C GLY A 30 -9.75 -21.96 20.41
N ASP A 31 -10.56 -22.35 19.43
CA ASP A 31 -10.10 -23.13 18.27
C ASP A 31 -9.11 -22.35 17.40
N GLN A 32 -9.33 -21.06 17.20
CA GLN A 32 -8.42 -20.20 16.44
C GLN A 32 -7.02 -20.11 17.07
N SER A 33 -6.93 -20.14 18.41
CA SER A 33 -5.64 -20.25 19.11
C SER A 33 -4.95 -21.59 18.89
N ARG A 34 -5.71 -22.69 18.83
CA ARG A 34 -5.16 -24.01 18.50
C ARG A 34 -4.63 -24.05 17.06
N GLU A 35 -5.37 -23.48 16.12
CA GLU A 35 -4.95 -23.37 14.71
C GLU A 35 -3.71 -22.49 14.55
N LEU A 36 -3.68 -21.32 15.20
CA LEU A 36 -2.49 -20.47 15.20
C LEU A 36 -1.28 -21.21 15.79
N ARG A 37 -1.44 -21.91 16.91
CA ARG A 37 -0.34 -22.68 17.50
C ARG A 37 0.18 -23.74 16.54
N ALA A 38 -0.71 -24.50 15.90
CA ALA A 38 -0.32 -25.50 14.91
C ALA A 38 0.44 -24.88 13.72
N LEU A 39 0.04 -23.68 13.25
CA LEU A 39 0.79 -22.94 12.24
C LEU A 39 2.21 -22.65 12.71
N LEU A 40 2.36 -22.04 13.89
CA LEU A 40 3.66 -21.61 14.41
C LEU A 40 4.60 -22.80 14.61
N ASP A 41 4.09 -23.91 15.14
CA ASP A 41 4.86 -25.15 15.30
C ASP A 41 5.26 -25.75 13.94
N GLU A 42 4.37 -25.72 12.93
CA GLU A 42 4.70 -26.13 11.56
C GLU A 42 5.81 -25.26 10.95
N ILE A 43 5.80 -23.94 11.17
CA ILE A 43 6.85 -23.02 10.67
C ILE A 43 8.19 -23.27 11.37
N ALA A 44 8.17 -23.42 12.70
CA ALA A 44 9.38 -23.68 13.48
C ALA A 44 10.05 -25.00 13.07
N ALA A 45 9.26 -26.03 12.73
CA ALA A 45 9.78 -27.30 12.24
C ALA A 45 10.52 -27.20 10.88
N LEU A 46 10.30 -26.12 10.10
CA LEU A 46 10.94 -25.93 8.80
C LEU A 46 12.33 -25.29 8.88
N SER A 47 12.72 -24.69 10.01
CA SER A 47 14.03 -24.04 10.15
C SER A 47 14.57 -24.09 11.60
N PRO A 48 15.83 -24.49 11.80
CA PRO A 48 16.45 -24.50 13.14
C PRO A 48 16.68 -23.10 13.71
N GLN A 49 16.49 -22.04 12.92
CA GLN A 49 16.64 -20.65 13.36
C GLN A 49 15.34 -20.07 13.95
N ILE A 50 14.21 -20.79 13.86
CA ILE A 50 12.92 -20.29 14.32
C ILE A 50 12.51 -21.02 15.60
N PHE A 51 12.18 -20.24 16.62
CA PHE A 51 11.76 -20.74 17.92
C PHE A 51 10.37 -20.22 18.23
N VAL A 52 9.53 -21.07 18.83
CA VAL A 52 8.19 -20.67 19.27
C VAL A 52 8.15 -20.74 20.78
N THR A 53 7.74 -19.64 21.42
CA THR A 53 7.46 -19.58 22.85
C THR A 53 6.05 -19.08 23.06
N GLU A 54 5.43 -19.47 24.16
CA GLU A 54 4.12 -18.97 24.57
C GLU A 54 4.30 -18.09 25.80
N ARG A 55 3.76 -16.87 25.75
CA ARG A 55 3.69 -15.97 26.91
C ARG A 55 2.26 -15.51 27.07
N ARG A 56 1.68 -15.82 28.23
CA ARG A 56 0.36 -15.32 28.60
C ARG A 56 0.51 -13.89 29.08
N ASP A 57 0.17 -12.95 28.22
CA ASP A 57 0.03 -11.54 28.54
C ASP A 57 -1.42 -11.13 28.28
N ALA A 58 -2.14 -10.77 29.34
CA ALA A 58 -3.54 -10.37 29.25
C ALA A 58 -3.73 -9.02 28.53
N ALA A 59 -2.65 -8.25 28.31
CA ALA A 59 -2.69 -7.02 27.54
C ALA A 59 -2.64 -7.27 26.02
N GLU A 60 -2.25 -8.47 25.59
CA GLU A 60 -2.11 -8.82 24.18
C GLU A 60 -3.38 -9.49 23.65
N ARG A 61 -3.72 -9.21 22.39
CA ARG A 61 -4.81 -9.89 21.68
C ARG A 61 -4.55 -11.40 21.66
N ALA A 62 -5.61 -12.19 21.78
CA ALA A 62 -5.56 -13.64 21.63
C ALA A 62 -6.60 -14.07 20.58
N PRO A 63 -6.23 -14.89 19.57
CA PRO A 63 -4.87 -15.33 19.26
C PRO A 63 -4.00 -14.23 18.64
N SER A 64 -2.75 -14.12 19.05
CA SER A 64 -1.73 -13.31 18.36
C SER A 64 -0.33 -13.85 18.60
N PHE A 65 0.65 -13.38 17.82
CA PHE A 65 2.06 -13.65 18.09
C PHE A 65 2.96 -12.53 17.60
N SER A 66 4.07 -12.30 18.31
CA SER A 66 5.09 -11.36 17.88
C SER A 66 6.20 -12.06 17.09
N VAL A 67 6.81 -11.33 16.15
CA VAL A 67 8.00 -11.76 15.42
C VAL A 67 9.17 -10.88 15.85
N GLY A 68 10.22 -11.47 16.42
CA GLY A 68 11.37 -10.72 16.91
C GLY A 68 12.65 -11.55 17.00
N GLU A 69 13.73 -10.91 17.43
CA GLU A 69 14.96 -11.61 17.81
C GLU A 69 14.88 -12.05 19.29
N PRO A 70 15.43 -13.22 19.66
CA PRO A 70 15.45 -13.67 21.05
C PRO A 70 16.03 -12.61 22.00
N GLY A 71 15.28 -12.32 23.07
CA GLY A 71 15.70 -11.38 24.12
C GLY A 71 15.59 -9.90 23.76
N LYS A 72 15.07 -9.54 22.58
CA LYS A 72 14.75 -8.16 22.20
C LYS A 72 13.23 -7.93 22.21
N ALA A 73 12.82 -6.69 22.44
CA ALA A 73 11.43 -6.32 22.26
C ALA A 73 11.05 -6.44 20.77
N ALA A 74 9.99 -7.18 20.47
CA ALA A 74 9.50 -7.34 19.11
C ALA A 74 8.63 -6.13 18.71
N GLY A 75 8.97 -5.51 17.57
CA GLY A 75 8.18 -4.42 16.99
C GLY A 75 7.00 -4.89 16.15
N ILE A 76 6.99 -6.15 15.72
CA ILE A 76 5.96 -6.73 14.83
C ILE A 76 5.09 -7.72 15.60
N ARG A 77 3.76 -7.58 15.47
CA ARG A 77 2.77 -8.56 15.94
C ARG A 77 1.70 -8.82 14.87
N PHE A 78 1.26 -10.07 14.78
CA PHE A 78 0.10 -10.48 14.01
C PHE A 78 -0.97 -10.96 15.00
N ALA A 79 -2.14 -10.32 14.99
CA ALA A 79 -3.32 -10.71 15.74
C ALA A 79 -4.31 -11.37 14.79
N GLY A 80 -4.58 -12.66 15.04
CA GLY A 80 -5.34 -13.54 14.17
C GLY A 80 -4.46 -14.39 13.27
N MET A 81 -5.02 -14.85 12.14
CA MET A 81 -4.38 -15.82 11.26
C MET A 81 -3.71 -15.12 10.06
N PRO A 82 -2.37 -15.05 9.97
CA PRO A 82 -1.67 -14.38 8.86
C PRO A 82 -1.58 -15.28 7.61
N MET A 83 -2.73 -15.70 7.11
CA MET A 83 -2.89 -16.55 5.92
C MET A 83 -3.38 -15.72 4.73
N GLY A 84 -3.83 -16.37 3.64
CA GLY A 84 -4.28 -15.67 2.44
C GLY A 84 -3.18 -14.80 1.85
N HIS A 85 -3.50 -13.54 1.53
CA HIS A 85 -2.53 -12.59 0.99
C HIS A 85 -1.46 -12.17 2.01
N GLU A 86 -1.78 -12.22 3.31
CA GLU A 86 -0.86 -11.86 4.40
C GLU A 86 0.18 -12.94 4.71
N PHE A 87 0.06 -14.14 4.11
CA PHE A 87 1.11 -15.15 4.22
C PHE A 87 2.45 -14.61 3.72
N THR A 88 2.43 -13.81 2.65
CA THR A 88 3.63 -13.14 2.12
C THR A 88 4.23 -12.14 3.12
N SER A 89 3.38 -11.40 3.83
CA SER A 89 3.78 -10.46 4.87
C SER A 89 4.43 -11.16 6.07
N LEU A 90 3.92 -12.34 6.46
CA LEU A 90 4.55 -13.18 7.48
C LEU A 90 5.94 -13.66 7.03
N VAL A 91 6.04 -14.20 5.80
CA VAL A 91 7.32 -14.68 5.28
C VAL A 91 8.37 -13.56 5.24
N LEU A 92 8.01 -12.36 4.80
CA LEU A 92 8.92 -11.22 4.79
C LEU A 92 9.32 -10.77 6.20
N ALA A 93 8.38 -10.75 7.16
CA ALA A 93 8.69 -10.43 8.56
C ALA A 93 9.70 -11.42 9.15
N LEU A 94 9.53 -12.73 8.91
CA LEU A 94 10.48 -13.76 9.33
C LEU A 94 11.87 -13.56 8.70
N LEU A 95 11.91 -13.36 7.37
CA LEU A 95 13.15 -13.17 6.63
C LEU A 95 13.93 -11.95 7.12
N GLN A 96 13.28 -10.80 7.24
CA GLN A 96 13.94 -9.54 7.58
C GLN A 96 14.38 -9.52 9.05
N THR A 97 13.55 -10.03 9.97
CA THR A 97 13.96 -10.28 11.36
C THR A 97 15.19 -11.20 11.38
N GLY A 98 15.14 -12.28 10.59
CA GLY A 98 16.19 -13.26 10.40
C GLY A 98 17.46 -12.79 9.68
N GLY A 99 17.57 -11.50 9.31
CA GLY A 99 18.78 -10.92 8.71
C GLY A 99 18.77 -10.80 7.19
N HIS A 100 17.68 -11.16 6.52
CA HIS A 100 17.53 -10.88 5.10
C HIS A 100 17.46 -9.35 4.86
N PRO A 101 18.16 -8.81 3.84
CA PRO A 101 18.17 -7.38 3.56
C PRO A 101 16.77 -6.79 3.34
N ILE A 102 16.57 -5.58 3.88
CA ILE A 102 15.40 -4.73 3.63
C ILE A 102 15.61 -4.02 2.28
N LYS A 103 14.61 -4.04 1.41
CA LYS A 103 14.66 -3.41 0.08
C LYS A 103 14.11 -1.98 0.11
N LEU A 104 14.71 -1.13 0.94
CA LEU A 104 14.45 0.31 0.96
C LEU A 104 15.73 1.07 0.61
N ASP A 105 15.62 2.26 0.02
CA ASP A 105 16.77 3.13 -0.20
C ASP A 105 17.31 3.70 1.13
N ASP A 106 18.61 4.00 1.18
CA ASP A 106 19.29 4.45 2.39
C ASP A 106 18.67 5.72 2.98
N ALA A 107 18.22 6.65 2.13
CA ALA A 107 17.57 7.87 2.57
C ALA A 107 16.26 7.59 3.33
N THR A 108 15.46 6.65 2.83
CA THR A 108 14.23 6.20 3.51
C THR A 108 14.54 5.50 4.83
N ILE A 109 15.57 4.65 4.87
CA ILE A 109 15.99 3.97 6.12
C ILE A 109 16.44 4.98 7.17
N GLU A 110 17.28 5.95 6.80
CA GLU A 110 17.71 7.01 7.72
C GLU A 110 16.55 7.88 8.20
N GLN A 111 15.58 8.17 7.33
CA GLN A 111 14.37 8.89 7.74
C GLN A 111 13.56 8.11 8.78
N ILE A 112 13.37 6.80 8.60
CA ILE A 112 12.68 5.97 9.60
C ILE A 112 13.44 5.96 10.92
N ARG A 113 14.77 5.83 10.90
CA ARG A 113 15.62 5.86 12.11
C ARG A 113 15.55 7.20 12.85
N ALA A 114 15.38 8.29 12.12
CA ALA A 114 15.34 9.64 12.68
C ALA A 114 14.02 10.01 13.37
N LEU A 115 12.96 9.19 13.24
CA LEU A 115 11.71 9.41 13.94
C LEU A 115 11.89 9.27 15.46
N ASP A 116 11.53 10.32 16.19
CA ASP A 116 11.79 10.48 17.63
C ASP A 116 10.55 10.27 18.53
N GLY A 117 9.35 10.25 17.94
CA GLY A 117 8.09 9.89 18.62
C GLY A 117 7.94 8.39 18.88
N ASP A 118 6.94 8.05 19.71
CA ASP A 118 6.49 6.67 19.91
C ASP A 118 5.25 6.40 19.06
N TYR A 119 5.30 5.35 18.23
CA TYR A 119 4.30 5.08 17.20
C TYR A 119 3.76 3.65 17.35
N ALA A 120 2.53 3.52 17.82
CA ALA A 120 1.81 2.26 17.89
C ALA A 120 0.80 2.17 16.72
N PHE A 121 1.20 1.47 15.66
CA PHE A 121 0.36 1.23 14.50
C PHE A 121 -0.49 -0.03 14.67
N GLU A 122 -1.76 0.06 14.25
CA GLU A 122 -2.67 -1.07 14.14
C GLU A 122 -3.28 -1.08 12.74
N THR A 123 -3.10 -2.17 11.99
CA THR A 123 -3.63 -2.31 10.63
C THR A 123 -4.67 -3.42 10.59
N TYR A 124 -5.91 -3.06 10.29
CA TYR A 124 -7.00 -4.00 10.10
C TYR A 124 -7.03 -4.48 8.65
N ILE A 125 -7.08 -5.79 8.48
CA ILE A 125 -7.09 -6.45 7.16
C ILE A 125 -8.24 -7.46 7.06
N SER A 126 -8.43 -8.02 5.87
CA SER A 126 -9.13 -9.29 5.67
C SER A 126 -8.25 -10.23 4.85
N LEU A 127 -8.38 -11.54 5.01
CA LEU A 127 -7.53 -12.53 4.33
C LEU A 127 -7.64 -12.49 2.79
N THR A 128 -8.75 -11.96 2.26
CA THR A 128 -9.02 -11.82 0.83
C THR A 128 -8.56 -10.46 0.26
N CYS A 129 -8.05 -9.56 1.09
CA CYS A 129 -7.60 -8.23 0.69
C CYS A 129 -6.27 -8.27 -0.07
N GLN A 130 -6.29 -7.91 -1.35
CA GLN A 130 -5.10 -7.87 -2.22
C GLN A 130 -4.14 -6.70 -1.91
N ASN A 131 -4.68 -5.60 -1.39
CA ASN A 131 -3.92 -4.36 -1.13
C ASN A 131 -3.33 -4.30 0.29
N CYS A 132 -3.81 -5.14 1.19
CA CYS A 132 -3.41 -5.15 2.59
C CYS A 132 -1.93 -5.53 2.81
N PRO A 133 -1.35 -6.51 2.07
CA PRO A 133 0.03 -6.92 2.30
C PRO A 133 1.03 -5.78 2.15
N GLU A 134 0.79 -4.84 1.23
CA GLU A 134 1.69 -3.71 1.03
C GLU A 134 1.79 -2.81 2.27
N VAL A 135 0.65 -2.52 2.89
CA VAL A 135 0.59 -1.68 4.10
C VAL A 135 1.19 -2.43 5.29
N VAL A 136 0.84 -3.71 5.45
CA VAL A 136 1.37 -4.55 6.54
C VAL A 136 2.89 -4.69 6.43
N GLN A 137 3.41 -4.93 5.22
CA GLN A 137 4.85 -5.05 4.97
C GLN A 137 5.57 -3.72 5.18
N ALA A 138 4.99 -2.60 4.75
CA ALA A 138 5.55 -1.27 4.97
C ALA A 138 5.73 -0.98 6.47
N LEU A 139 4.68 -1.18 7.28
CA LEU A 139 4.72 -0.94 8.71
C LEU A 139 5.59 -1.96 9.46
N ASN A 140 5.62 -3.22 9.03
CA ASN A 140 6.53 -4.23 9.59
C ASN A 140 8.00 -3.83 9.39
N VAL A 141 8.36 -3.39 8.18
CA VAL A 141 9.73 -2.92 7.90
C VAL A 141 10.07 -1.70 8.74
N MET A 142 9.14 -0.75 8.89
CA MET A 142 9.36 0.42 9.76
C MET A 142 9.63 0.02 11.22
N ALA A 143 8.86 -0.93 11.75
CA ALA A 143 9.03 -1.47 13.10
C ALA A 143 10.35 -2.24 13.29
N LEU A 144 10.92 -2.82 12.23
CA LEU A 144 12.26 -3.42 12.25
C LEU A 144 13.38 -2.40 12.23
N VAL A 145 13.17 -1.24 11.60
CA VAL A 145 14.19 -0.20 11.44
C VAL A 145 14.27 0.72 12.66
N ASN A 146 13.13 1.05 13.28
CA ASN A 146 13.09 1.95 14.44
C ASN A 146 12.37 1.29 15.64
N PRO A 147 13.05 1.12 16.79
CA PRO A 147 12.48 0.44 17.96
C PRO A 147 11.33 1.20 18.65
N ARG A 148 11.11 2.48 18.31
CA ARG A 148 9.97 3.26 18.79
C ARG A 148 8.69 3.02 17.99
N ILE A 149 8.80 2.31 16.87
CA ILE A 149 7.66 1.94 16.03
C ILE A 149 7.26 0.52 16.37
N ARG A 150 5.99 0.35 16.73
CA ARG A 150 5.33 -0.94 16.90
C ARG A 150 4.22 -1.07 15.88
N HIS A 151 4.04 -2.26 15.34
CA HIS A 151 2.98 -2.55 14.40
C HIS A 151 2.27 -3.85 14.75
N VAL A 152 0.94 -3.78 14.79
CA VAL A 152 0.05 -4.92 14.94
C VAL A 152 -0.82 -5.03 13.69
N MET A 153 -0.64 -6.09 12.90
CA MET A 153 -1.64 -6.50 11.92
C MET A 153 -2.77 -7.22 12.64
N ILE A 154 -4.03 -6.92 12.29
CA ILE A 154 -5.23 -7.45 12.93
C ILE A 154 -6.15 -8.02 11.86
N ASP A 155 -6.45 -9.32 11.94
CA ASP A 155 -7.48 -9.95 11.12
C ASP A 155 -8.87 -9.52 11.60
N GLY A 156 -9.53 -8.65 10.84
CA GLY A 156 -10.85 -8.14 11.19
C GLY A 156 -11.92 -9.22 11.30
N ALA A 157 -11.74 -10.39 10.68
CA ALA A 157 -12.69 -11.49 10.79
C ALA A 157 -12.67 -12.16 12.17
N LEU A 158 -11.52 -12.16 12.86
CA LEU A 158 -11.37 -12.71 14.21
C LEU A 158 -11.65 -11.67 15.30
N PHE A 159 -11.44 -10.39 15.00
CA PHE A 159 -11.63 -9.28 15.95
C PHE A 159 -12.81 -8.38 15.53
N GLN A 160 -13.98 -8.99 15.29
CA GLN A 160 -15.17 -8.28 14.80
C GLN A 160 -15.66 -7.19 15.75
N ASP A 161 -15.59 -7.44 17.07
CA ASP A 161 -15.96 -6.44 18.09
C ASP A 161 -15.16 -5.14 17.92
N GLU A 162 -13.88 -5.24 17.54
CA GLU A 162 -13.04 -4.07 17.29
C GLU A 162 -13.38 -3.38 15.97
N VAL A 163 -13.67 -4.16 14.92
CA VAL A 163 -14.13 -3.66 13.62
C VAL A 163 -15.40 -2.83 13.78
N GLU A 164 -16.37 -3.33 14.56
CA GLU A 164 -17.63 -2.65 14.85
C GLU A 164 -17.42 -1.42 15.72
N ALA A 165 -16.71 -1.55 16.85
CA ALA A 165 -16.47 -0.45 17.79
C ALA A 165 -15.73 0.72 17.13
N ARG A 166 -14.77 0.42 16.24
CA ARG A 166 -14.00 1.42 15.49
C ARG A 166 -14.62 1.82 14.16
N ARG A 167 -15.80 1.27 13.81
CA ARG A 167 -16.55 1.57 12.57
C ARG A 167 -15.70 1.40 11.31
N ILE A 168 -14.98 0.30 11.23
CA ILE A 168 -14.08 0.01 10.10
C ILE A 168 -14.91 -0.50 8.92
N MET A 169 -15.02 0.34 7.88
CA MET A 169 -15.89 0.06 6.73
C MET A 169 -15.15 -0.54 5.52
N ALA A 170 -13.82 -0.49 5.51
CA ALA A 170 -13.00 -1.05 4.44
C ALA A 170 -11.60 -1.35 4.95
N VAL A 171 -10.87 -2.20 4.24
CA VAL A 171 -9.50 -2.60 4.57
C VAL A 171 -8.57 -2.36 3.37
N PRO A 172 -7.26 -2.10 3.58
CA PRO A 172 -6.62 -1.91 4.89
C PRO A 172 -7.02 -0.57 5.53
N THR A 173 -7.22 -0.57 6.85
CA THR A 173 -7.37 0.66 7.65
C THR A 173 -6.30 0.68 8.74
N ILE A 174 -5.60 1.81 8.82
CA ILE A 174 -4.46 2.04 9.70
C ILE A 174 -4.89 2.98 10.82
N PHE A 175 -4.63 2.59 12.06
CA PHE A 175 -4.67 3.44 13.23
C PHE A 175 -3.24 3.72 13.72
N LEU A 176 -3.02 4.90 14.28
CA LEU A 176 -1.81 5.29 14.97
C LEU A 176 -2.19 5.81 16.35
N ASN A 177 -1.66 5.19 17.40
CA ASN A 177 -1.90 5.60 18.80
C ASN A 177 -3.40 5.71 19.15
N GLY A 178 -4.23 4.84 18.56
CA GLY A 178 -5.68 4.80 18.76
C GLY A 178 -6.50 5.70 17.83
N GLU A 179 -5.87 6.58 17.06
CA GLU A 179 -6.55 7.47 16.11
C GLU A 179 -6.44 6.97 14.66
N THR A 180 -7.43 7.27 13.83
CA THR A 180 -7.40 6.89 12.41
C THR A 180 -6.27 7.61 11.69
N PHE A 181 -5.35 6.86 11.09
CA PHE A 181 -4.19 7.37 10.36
C PHE A 181 -4.40 7.37 8.83
N GLY A 182 -5.04 6.31 8.31
CA GLY A 182 -5.24 6.18 6.88
C GLY A 182 -6.06 4.96 6.49
N GLN A 183 -6.45 4.92 5.22
CA GLN A 183 -7.17 3.80 4.63
C GLN A 183 -6.68 3.59 3.19
N GLY A 184 -6.72 2.36 2.73
CA GLY A 184 -6.28 1.97 1.39
C GLY A 184 -4.79 1.74 1.30
N ARG A 185 -4.32 1.47 0.08
CA ARG A 185 -2.92 1.17 -0.19
C ARG A 185 -2.02 2.34 0.24
N SER A 186 -0.92 2.04 0.91
CA SER A 186 0.03 3.05 1.41
C SER A 186 1.43 2.44 1.50
N SER A 187 2.38 3.10 0.84
CA SER A 187 3.80 2.79 0.86
C SER A 187 4.51 3.37 2.09
N VAL A 188 5.72 2.90 2.36
CA VAL A 188 6.58 3.44 3.44
C VAL A 188 6.76 4.96 3.32
N LYS A 189 6.98 5.47 2.10
CA LYS A 189 7.21 6.91 1.86
C LYS A 189 5.96 7.73 2.14
N GLU A 190 4.78 7.25 1.74
CA GLU A 190 3.49 7.90 2.02
C GLU A 190 3.19 7.92 3.53
N ILE A 191 3.51 6.85 4.26
CA ILE A 191 3.36 6.79 5.71
C ILE A 191 4.31 7.78 6.39
N LEU A 192 5.59 7.82 6.00
CA LEU A 192 6.58 8.75 6.54
C LEU A 192 6.19 10.22 6.33
N ALA A 193 5.69 10.57 5.14
CA ALA A 193 5.26 11.93 4.84
C ALA A 193 4.07 12.37 5.73
N LYS A 194 3.20 11.44 6.12
CA LYS A 194 2.09 11.72 7.06
C LYS A 194 2.54 11.82 8.51
N LEU A 195 3.53 11.04 8.94
CA LEU A 195 4.04 11.06 10.31
C LEU A 195 4.79 12.34 10.64
N ASP A 196 5.57 12.85 9.69
CA ASP A 196 6.58 13.83 9.98
C ASP A 196 6.22 15.24 9.49
N GLY A 197 5.38 15.94 10.26
CA GLY A 197 5.12 17.36 10.06
C GLY A 197 6.38 18.25 10.24
N GLY A 198 7.46 17.72 10.82
CA GLY A 198 8.74 18.39 11.02
C GLY A 198 9.73 18.20 9.86
N ALA A 199 9.90 16.98 9.35
CA ALA A 199 10.66 16.69 8.14
C ALA A 199 10.00 17.27 6.89
N SER A 200 8.67 17.45 6.88
CA SER A 200 8.01 18.21 5.82
C SER A 200 8.64 19.60 5.62
N ARG A 201 9.08 20.29 6.69
CA ARG A 201 9.81 21.58 6.58
C ARG A 201 11.22 21.43 6.01
N ARG A 202 11.99 20.42 6.43
CA ARG A 202 13.35 20.17 5.90
C ARG A 202 13.31 19.69 4.44
N ALA A 203 12.38 18.80 4.11
CA ALA A 203 12.11 18.34 2.76
C ALA A 203 11.65 19.51 1.88
N ALA A 204 10.71 20.34 2.35
CA ALA A 204 10.29 21.54 1.63
C ALA A 204 11.46 22.52 1.39
N GLN A 205 12.37 22.67 2.36
CA GLN A 205 13.57 23.48 2.19
C GLN A 205 14.52 22.88 1.14
N ALA A 206 14.80 21.58 1.20
CA ALA A 206 15.62 20.88 0.21
C ALA A 206 15.01 20.95 -1.21
N LEU A 207 13.67 20.87 -1.32
CA LEU A 207 12.96 21.03 -2.58
C LEU A 207 13.04 22.47 -3.11
N ALA A 208 12.99 23.47 -2.24
CA ALA A 208 13.13 24.88 -2.61
C ALA A 208 14.54 25.23 -3.12
N GLU A 209 15.55 24.45 -2.75
CA GLU A 209 16.94 24.60 -3.22
C GLU A 209 17.22 23.91 -4.57
N LYS A 210 16.28 23.12 -5.09
CA LYS A 210 16.45 22.48 -6.41
C LYS A 210 16.62 23.53 -7.52
N PRO A 211 17.46 23.25 -8.53
CA PRO A 211 17.68 24.17 -9.64
C PRO A 211 16.40 24.36 -10.47
N VAL A 212 16.38 25.42 -11.29
CA VAL A 212 15.28 25.66 -12.22
C VAL A 212 15.29 24.56 -13.29
N PHE A 213 14.21 23.78 -13.35
CA PHE A 213 14.04 22.74 -14.37
C PHE A 213 13.81 23.37 -15.75
N ASP A 214 14.28 22.70 -16.80
CA ASP A 214 13.85 23.04 -18.15
C ASP A 214 12.39 22.62 -18.36
N MET A 215 12.02 21.45 -17.83
CA MET A 215 10.64 20.96 -17.81
C MET A 215 10.30 20.32 -16.46
N LEU A 216 9.22 20.78 -15.83
CA LEU A 216 8.64 20.16 -14.64
C LEU A 216 7.28 19.57 -14.97
N ILE A 217 7.12 18.28 -14.70
CA ILE A 217 5.89 17.52 -14.95
C ILE A 217 5.16 17.36 -13.61
N VAL A 218 3.89 17.75 -13.56
CA VAL A 218 3.03 17.66 -12.38
C VAL A 218 2.07 16.48 -12.56
N GLY A 219 2.35 15.39 -11.85
CA GLY A 219 1.63 14.11 -11.91
C GLY A 219 2.53 12.95 -12.34
N GLY A 220 2.53 11.87 -11.55
CA GLY A 220 3.38 10.69 -11.75
C GLY A 220 2.69 9.50 -12.41
N GLY A 221 1.50 9.69 -12.99
CA GLY A 221 0.79 8.62 -13.73
C GLY A 221 1.41 8.33 -15.10
N PRO A 222 0.77 7.46 -15.92
CA PRO A 222 1.29 7.08 -17.24
C PRO A 222 1.61 8.26 -18.16
N ALA A 223 0.77 9.30 -18.15
CA ALA A 223 1.00 10.52 -18.93
C ALA A 223 2.26 11.27 -18.49
N GLY A 224 2.47 11.40 -17.18
CA GLY A 224 3.64 12.08 -16.63
C GLY A 224 4.94 11.30 -16.84
N ALA A 225 4.90 9.98 -16.63
CA ALA A 225 6.03 9.09 -16.89
C ALA A 225 6.45 9.14 -18.37
N ALA A 226 5.49 9.10 -19.30
CA ALA A 226 5.77 9.24 -20.73
C ALA A 226 6.40 10.60 -21.06
N ALA A 227 5.85 11.70 -20.56
CA ALA A 227 6.43 13.04 -20.75
C ALA A 227 7.88 13.11 -20.25
N ALA A 228 8.15 12.54 -19.07
CA ALA A 228 9.47 12.53 -18.44
C ALA A 228 10.51 11.79 -19.30
N ILE A 229 10.17 10.58 -19.77
CA ILE A 229 11.04 9.79 -20.65
C ILE A 229 11.39 10.57 -21.91
N TYR A 230 10.41 11.19 -22.56
CA TYR A 230 10.64 11.92 -23.81
C TYR A 230 11.45 13.21 -23.60
N ALA A 231 11.21 13.93 -22.50
CA ALA A 231 11.98 15.11 -22.12
C ALA A 231 13.44 14.74 -21.82
N ALA A 232 13.67 13.74 -20.97
CA ALA A 232 15.01 13.32 -20.59
C ALA A 232 15.84 12.78 -21.77
N ARG A 233 15.20 12.13 -22.75
CA ARG A 233 15.84 11.71 -24.01
C ARG A 233 16.36 12.87 -24.87
N LYS A 234 15.92 14.11 -24.60
CA LYS A 234 16.45 15.33 -25.23
C LYS A 234 17.55 15.99 -24.40
N GLY A 235 17.93 15.41 -23.26
CA GLY A 235 19.02 15.88 -22.41
C GLY A 235 18.71 17.18 -21.66
N ILE A 236 17.43 17.53 -21.51
CA ILE A 236 17.01 18.72 -20.75
C ILE A 236 16.76 18.36 -19.28
N SER A 237 16.99 19.31 -18.38
CA SER A 237 16.75 19.12 -16.95
C SER A 237 15.26 18.89 -16.69
N THR A 238 14.92 17.66 -16.28
CA THR A 238 13.55 17.17 -16.19
C THR A 238 13.23 16.75 -14.76
N GLY A 239 12.15 17.32 -14.21
CA GLY A 239 11.60 16.92 -12.91
C GLY A 239 10.20 16.36 -13.05
N VAL A 240 9.84 15.41 -12.20
CA VAL A 240 8.46 14.89 -12.05
C VAL A 240 8.06 15.07 -10.60
N VAL A 241 6.99 15.82 -10.34
CA VAL A 241 6.40 15.95 -9.00
C VAL A 241 5.07 15.22 -8.94
N ALA A 242 4.88 14.34 -7.96
CA ALA A 242 3.69 13.51 -7.86
C ALA A 242 3.32 13.20 -6.41
N GLU A 243 2.01 13.07 -6.13
CA GLU A 243 1.55 12.53 -4.84
C GLU A 243 1.94 11.05 -4.68
N ARG A 244 1.91 10.31 -5.80
CA ARG A 244 2.19 8.88 -5.87
C ARG A 244 2.60 8.50 -7.29
N PHE A 245 3.82 8.03 -7.48
CA PHE A 245 4.30 7.58 -8.79
C PHE A 245 3.56 6.31 -9.24
N GLY A 246 3.06 6.32 -10.48
CA GLY A 246 2.18 5.30 -11.05
C GLY A 246 0.73 5.78 -11.18
N GLY A 247 0.26 6.64 -10.28
CA GLY A 247 -1.11 7.17 -10.33
C GLY A 247 -2.16 6.05 -10.26
N GLN A 248 -3.27 6.21 -11.00
CA GLN A 248 -4.43 5.32 -10.88
C GLN A 248 -4.14 3.85 -11.21
N VAL A 249 -3.21 3.56 -12.13
CA VAL A 249 -2.94 2.17 -12.52
C VAL A 249 -2.44 1.32 -11.36
N LEU A 250 -1.90 1.92 -10.30
CA LEU A 250 -1.52 1.18 -9.09
C LEU A 250 -2.69 0.45 -8.45
N ASP A 251 -3.89 1.00 -8.56
CA ASP A 251 -5.08 0.43 -7.93
C ASP A 251 -5.90 -0.42 -8.92
N THR A 252 -5.37 -0.63 -10.14
CA THR A 252 -5.96 -1.50 -11.16
C THR A 252 -5.43 -2.92 -11.03
N MET A 253 -6.32 -3.91 -11.04
CA MET A 253 -5.96 -5.33 -11.00
C MET A 253 -5.35 -5.77 -12.34
N ALA A 254 -6.20 -6.14 -13.30
CA ALA A 254 -5.78 -6.57 -14.64
C ALA A 254 -5.86 -5.43 -15.67
N ILE A 255 -4.88 -5.40 -16.57
CA ILE A 255 -4.78 -4.49 -17.71
C ILE A 255 -4.49 -5.32 -18.95
N GLU A 256 -5.43 -5.39 -19.88
CA GLU A 256 -5.38 -6.23 -21.09
C GLU A 256 -5.43 -5.39 -22.38
N ASN A 257 -5.46 -4.06 -22.24
CA ASN A 257 -5.63 -3.12 -23.34
C ASN A 257 -4.43 -2.18 -23.51
N PHE A 258 -3.28 -2.48 -22.89
CA PHE A 258 -2.05 -1.75 -23.15
C PHE A 258 -1.39 -2.32 -24.41
N VAL A 259 -1.52 -1.59 -25.53
CA VAL A 259 -1.03 -2.01 -26.85
C VAL A 259 0.36 -2.63 -26.75
N SER A 260 0.55 -3.80 -27.39
CA SER A 260 1.74 -4.68 -27.35
C SER A 260 1.94 -5.56 -26.11
N VAL A 261 1.15 -5.38 -25.06
CA VAL A 261 1.14 -6.22 -23.85
C VAL A 261 -0.24 -6.84 -23.70
N GLN A 262 -0.35 -8.15 -23.92
CA GLN A 262 -1.62 -8.87 -23.87
C GLN A 262 -2.27 -8.83 -22.48
N GLU A 263 -1.46 -8.97 -21.44
CA GLU A 263 -1.91 -8.96 -20.06
C GLU A 263 -0.80 -8.42 -19.14
N THR A 264 -1.15 -7.51 -18.25
CA THR A 264 -0.31 -7.06 -17.14
C THR A 264 -1.19 -6.66 -15.97
N GLU A 265 -0.56 -6.44 -14.82
CA GLU A 265 -1.22 -5.91 -13.64
C GLU A 265 -0.77 -4.48 -13.36
N GLY A 266 -1.62 -3.73 -12.67
CA GLY A 266 -1.38 -2.33 -12.30
C GLY A 266 -0.04 -2.07 -11.61
N PRO A 267 0.27 -2.74 -10.49
CA PRO A 267 1.55 -2.56 -9.78
C PRO A 267 2.77 -2.91 -10.64
N LYS A 268 2.68 -3.99 -11.44
CA LYS A 268 3.74 -4.42 -12.36
C LYS A 268 3.97 -3.35 -13.44
N PHE A 269 2.89 -2.81 -13.99
CA PHE A 269 2.95 -1.76 -15.00
C PHE A 269 3.54 -0.45 -14.45
N ALA A 270 3.09 -0.01 -13.27
CA ALA A 270 3.64 1.17 -12.60
C ALA A 270 5.14 1.03 -12.30
N THR A 271 5.56 -0.15 -11.83
CA THR A 271 6.99 -0.46 -11.61
C THR A 271 7.79 -0.38 -12.92
N ALA A 272 7.26 -0.93 -14.02
CA ALA A 272 7.91 -0.85 -15.32
C ALA A 272 8.06 0.61 -15.82
N LEU A 273 7.04 1.44 -15.61
CA LEU A 273 7.09 2.88 -15.91
C LEU A 273 8.18 3.58 -15.08
N GLU A 274 8.21 3.32 -13.77
CA GLU A 274 9.19 3.92 -12.86
C GLU A 274 10.63 3.51 -13.25
N GLN A 275 10.84 2.23 -13.56
CA GLN A 275 12.13 1.72 -14.02
C GLN A 275 12.58 2.40 -15.31
N HIS A 276 11.68 2.60 -16.28
CA HIS A 276 12.02 3.27 -17.52
C HIS A 276 12.34 4.77 -17.31
N VAL A 277 11.64 5.45 -16.40
CA VAL A 277 11.99 6.82 -15.99
C VAL A 277 13.39 6.85 -15.36
N LYS A 278 13.69 5.93 -14.44
CA LYS A 278 14.98 5.81 -13.74
C LYS A 278 16.17 5.45 -14.63
N GLN A 279 15.94 5.01 -15.88
CA GLN A 279 17.03 4.82 -16.85
C GLN A 279 17.66 6.16 -17.29
N TYR A 280 16.99 7.27 -17.04
CA TYR A 280 17.44 8.61 -17.38
C TYR A 280 17.65 9.44 -16.11
N ASP A 281 18.35 10.56 -16.26
CA ASP A 281 18.56 11.55 -15.19
C ASP A 281 17.30 12.42 -14.99
N VAL A 282 16.23 11.78 -14.53
CA VAL A 282 14.97 12.43 -14.16
C VAL A 282 14.90 12.54 -12.65
N ASP A 283 14.68 13.76 -12.17
CA ASP A 283 14.46 14.03 -10.75
C ASP A 283 13.01 13.72 -10.37
N VAL A 284 12.78 12.54 -9.81
CA VAL A 284 11.45 12.09 -9.36
C VAL A 284 11.22 12.54 -7.91
N ILE A 285 10.32 13.51 -7.75
CA ILE A 285 9.87 14.11 -6.51
C ILE A 285 8.52 13.49 -6.16
N ASP A 286 8.56 12.35 -5.46
CA ASP A 286 7.36 11.61 -5.07
C ASP A 286 6.82 12.08 -3.70
N VAL A 287 5.57 11.74 -3.41
CA VAL A 287 4.87 12.10 -2.15
C VAL A 287 4.73 13.62 -1.94
N GLU A 288 4.61 14.37 -3.04
CA GLU A 288 4.42 15.82 -3.02
C GLU A 288 3.19 16.22 -3.85
N ARG A 289 2.30 17.01 -3.24
CA ARG A 289 1.11 17.53 -3.91
C ARG A 289 1.37 18.94 -4.42
N ALA A 290 1.21 19.17 -5.72
CA ALA A 290 1.12 20.53 -6.24
C ALA A 290 -0.21 21.19 -5.85
N ASP A 291 -0.14 22.36 -5.24
CA ASP A 291 -1.30 23.16 -4.80
C ASP A 291 -1.60 24.30 -5.78
N ARG A 292 -0.56 24.99 -6.28
CA ARG A 292 -0.75 26.15 -7.16
C ARG A 292 0.35 26.30 -8.19
N LEU A 293 -0.04 26.56 -9.44
CA LEU A 293 0.81 27.09 -10.50
C LEU A 293 0.78 28.62 -10.48
N VAL A 294 1.95 29.26 -10.44
CA VAL A 294 2.13 30.70 -10.64
C VAL A 294 2.84 30.93 -11.98
N PRO A 295 2.14 31.43 -13.01
CA PRO A 295 2.75 31.67 -14.32
C PRO A 295 3.75 32.84 -14.31
N GLY A 296 4.84 32.71 -15.06
CA GLY A 296 5.86 33.75 -15.21
C GLY A 296 6.86 33.38 -16.30
N ARG A 297 7.93 34.16 -16.46
CA ARG A 297 9.06 33.80 -17.36
C ARG A 297 9.76 32.51 -16.91
N VAL A 298 9.75 32.28 -15.60
CA VAL A 298 9.99 31.00 -14.95
C VAL A 298 8.73 30.73 -14.14
N HIS A 299 8.07 29.61 -14.41
CA HIS A 299 6.88 29.20 -13.70
C HIS A 299 7.25 28.69 -12.31
N GLU A 300 6.38 28.93 -11.33
CA GLU A 300 6.52 28.37 -9.98
C GLU A 300 5.40 27.38 -9.70
N ILE A 301 5.75 26.23 -9.14
CA ILE A 301 4.80 25.25 -8.61
C ILE A 301 4.94 25.25 -7.09
N ARG A 302 3.90 25.73 -6.40
CA ARG A 302 3.79 25.68 -4.94
C ARG A 302 3.24 24.33 -4.53
N LEU A 303 3.92 23.67 -3.62
CA LEU A 303 3.54 22.37 -3.08
C LEU A 303 2.76 22.52 -1.78
N ALA A 304 1.94 21.52 -1.43
CA ALA A 304 1.19 21.48 -0.18
C ALA A 304 2.10 21.47 1.06
N SER A 305 3.34 20.99 0.92
CA SER A 305 4.41 21.07 1.91
C SER A 305 4.93 22.51 2.16
N GLY A 306 4.52 23.47 1.31
CA GLY A 306 5.02 24.85 1.33
C GLY A 306 6.27 25.08 0.47
N ALA A 307 6.85 24.02 -0.10
CA ALA A 307 7.98 24.14 -1.03
C ALA A 307 7.56 24.85 -2.34
N VAL A 308 8.54 25.40 -3.04
CA VAL A 308 8.34 26.03 -4.36
C VAL A 308 9.36 25.47 -5.34
N LEU A 309 8.88 24.78 -6.36
CA LEU A 309 9.69 24.33 -7.49
C LEU A 309 9.59 25.34 -8.64
N LYS A 310 10.66 25.47 -9.42
CA LYS A 310 10.76 26.44 -10.52
C LYS A 310 11.06 25.74 -11.84
N ALA A 311 10.39 26.15 -12.91
CA ALA A 311 10.59 25.56 -14.24
C ALA A 311 10.39 26.54 -15.39
N LYS A 312 11.12 26.34 -16.49
CA LYS A 312 10.89 27.09 -17.75
C LYS A 312 9.62 26.65 -18.46
N THR A 313 9.30 25.35 -18.38
CA THR A 313 8.10 24.75 -18.97
C THR A 313 7.43 23.83 -17.95
N VAL A 314 6.10 23.81 -17.92
CA VAL A 314 5.31 22.93 -17.03
C VAL A 314 4.39 22.05 -17.85
N VAL A 315 4.34 20.75 -17.53
CA VAL A 315 3.36 19.80 -18.06
C VAL A 315 2.42 19.40 -16.94
N LEU A 316 1.11 19.61 -17.10
CA LEU A 316 0.11 19.17 -16.13
C LEU A 316 -0.45 17.81 -16.57
N ALA A 317 -0.20 16.78 -15.76
CA ALA A 317 -0.57 15.39 -15.99
C ALA A 317 -1.19 14.75 -14.73
N THR A 318 -2.04 15.51 -14.01
CA THR A 318 -2.57 15.16 -12.69
C THR A 318 -3.69 14.13 -12.69
N GLY A 319 -4.17 13.71 -13.87
CA GLY A 319 -5.25 12.73 -13.99
C GLY A 319 -6.59 13.22 -13.44
N ALA A 320 -7.43 12.27 -13.01
CA ALA A 320 -8.74 12.51 -12.42
C ALA A 320 -9.02 11.51 -11.29
N ARG A 321 -10.06 11.76 -10.48
CA ARG A 321 -10.57 10.82 -9.48
C ARG A 321 -11.98 10.38 -9.86
N TRP A 322 -12.28 9.10 -9.67
CA TRP A 322 -13.61 8.56 -9.87
C TRP A 322 -14.53 9.03 -8.75
N ARG A 323 -15.74 9.44 -9.12
CA ARG A 323 -16.76 9.79 -8.13
C ARG A 323 -17.32 8.51 -7.55
N GLU A 324 -17.18 8.32 -6.24
CA GLU A 324 -17.80 7.20 -5.53
C GLU A 324 -19.33 7.38 -5.45
N ILE A 325 -20.06 6.27 -5.56
CA ILE A 325 -21.51 6.21 -5.30
C ILE A 325 -21.70 5.89 -3.82
N ASP A 326 -22.43 6.74 -3.10
CA ASP A 326 -22.71 6.52 -1.69
C ASP A 326 -23.84 5.49 -1.53
N LEU A 327 -23.47 4.22 -1.42
CA LEU A 327 -24.42 3.12 -1.19
C LEU A 327 -24.69 2.93 0.31
N PRO A 328 -25.95 2.60 0.69
CA PRO A 328 -26.30 2.24 2.05
C PRO A 328 -25.42 1.09 2.58
N PRO A 329 -25.10 1.05 3.89
CA PRO A 329 -24.18 0.06 4.47
C PRO A 329 -24.53 -1.40 4.15
N THR A 330 -25.82 -1.72 4.01
CA THR A 330 -26.33 -3.08 3.72
C THR A 330 -26.01 -3.56 2.30
N ASN A 331 -25.73 -2.65 1.36
CA ASN A 331 -25.52 -2.99 -0.06
C ASN A 331 -24.06 -2.80 -0.50
N ARG A 332 -23.12 -2.57 0.44
CA ARG A 332 -21.68 -2.42 0.15
C ARG A 332 -20.97 -3.77 -0.01
N ALA A 333 -21.65 -4.77 -0.57
CA ALA A 333 -21.03 -6.05 -0.91
C ALA A 333 -20.05 -5.84 -2.07
N SER A 334 -18.76 -5.83 -1.71
CA SER A 334 -17.60 -5.86 -2.59
C SER A 334 -17.42 -4.61 -3.50
N ARG A 335 -16.58 -3.68 -3.02
CA ARG A 335 -15.94 -2.64 -3.85
C ARG A 335 -15.10 -3.22 -5.01
N SER A 336 -14.93 -4.54 -5.08
CA SER A 336 -14.27 -5.31 -6.13
C SER A 336 -15.13 -5.61 -7.35
N LEU A 337 -16.46 -5.44 -7.29
CA LEU A 337 -17.37 -5.86 -8.38
C LEU A 337 -17.78 -4.75 -9.36
N VAL A 338 -17.48 -3.47 -9.08
CA VAL A 338 -17.86 -2.39 -10.01
C VAL A 338 -16.72 -2.11 -10.97
N LYS A 339 -16.59 -2.96 -12.00
CA LYS A 339 -15.80 -2.63 -13.18
C LYS A 339 -16.52 -1.54 -13.96
N PHE A 340 -15.90 -0.38 -14.13
CA PHE A 340 -16.36 0.63 -15.08
C PHE A 340 -15.60 0.42 -16.39
N VAL A 341 -16.15 -0.43 -17.25
CA VAL A 341 -15.72 -0.55 -18.65
C VAL A 341 -16.92 -0.19 -19.51
N PHE A 342 -16.82 0.88 -20.29
CA PHE A 342 -17.83 1.18 -21.32
C PHE A 342 -17.56 0.24 -22.50
N GLY A 343 -18.21 -0.93 -22.50
CA GLY A 343 -18.27 -1.84 -23.64
C GLY A 343 -19.36 -1.41 -24.63
N GLU A 344 -19.13 -1.67 -25.91
CA GLU A 344 -20.19 -1.60 -26.93
C GLU A 344 -21.32 -2.60 -26.58
N GLU A 345 -22.54 -2.24 -26.99
CA GLU A 345 -23.78 -2.99 -26.81
C GLU A 345 -23.60 -4.50 -27.12
N ASP A 346 -24.17 -5.36 -26.27
CA ASP A 346 -24.48 -6.79 -26.51
C ASP A 346 -23.62 -7.92 -25.90
N GLU A 347 -22.91 -7.71 -24.80
CA GLU A 347 -22.55 -8.84 -23.92
C GLU A 347 -23.08 -8.63 -22.51
N HIS A 348 -24.12 -9.41 -22.17
CA HIS A 348 -24.53 -9.63 -20.80
C HIS A 348 -23.35 -10.22 -20.02
N GLU A 349 -22.62 -9.39 -19.25
CA GLU A 349 -21.90 -9.88 -18.08
C GLU A 349 -22.94 -10.37 -17.07
N GLU A 350 -23.38 -11.64 -17.21
CA GLU A 350 -23.80 -12.40 -16.05
C GLU A 350 -22.67 -12.30 -15.05
N ALA A 351 -22.94 -11.65 -13.91
CA ALA A 351 -22.01 -11.51 -12.82
C ALA A 351 -21.33 -12.85 -12.53
N LEU A 352 -20.07 -12.96 -12.96
CA LEU A 352 -19.19 -14.04 -12.52
C LEU A 352 -19.07 -13.88 -11.01
N TYR A 353 -19.79 -14.75 -10.30
CA TYR A 353 -19.97 -14.85 -8.85
C TYR A 353 -21.06 -13.97 -8.22
N GLY A 354 -22.32 -14.32 -8.50
CA GLY A 354 -23.44 -14.11 -7.58
C GLY A 354 -24.60 -13.30 -8.18
N THR A 355 -25.81 -13.86 -8.13
CA THR A 355 -27.05 -13.22 -8.58
C THR A 355 -27.33 -11.93 -7.78
N ALA A 356 -26.97 -10.77 -8.33
CA ALA A 356 -27.39 -9.47 -7.82
C ALA A 356 -28.55 -8.93 -8.67
N ASN A 357 -29.72 -8.73 -8.03
CA ASN A 357 -30.96 -8.23 -8.64
C ASN A 357 -30.92 -6.72 -8.95
N HIS A 358 -30.02 -6.24 -9.80
CA HIS A 358 -30.01 -4.83 -10.20
C HIS A 358 -29.94 -4.63 -11.71
N ARG A 359 -30.79 -3.74 -12.23
CA ARG A 359 -30.81 -3.31 -13.63
C ARG A 359 -30.26 -1.89 -13.70
N VAL A 360 -29.19 -1.68 -14.46
CA VAL A 360 -28.63 -0.35 -14.74
C VAL A 360 -29.40 0.24 -15.92
N SER A 361 -30.03 1.41 -15.75
CA SER A 361 -30.68 2.13 -16.85
C SER A 361 -29.75 3.23 -17.38
N GLU A 362 -29.48 3.21 -18.69
CA GLU A 362 -28.70 4.24 -19.39
C GLU A 362 -29.37 5.62 -19.34
N GLY A 363 -28.62 6.63 -18.87
CA GLY A 363 -29.01 8.03 -18.89
C GLY A 363 -27.97 8.91 -19.59
N SER A 364 -28.37 9.46 -20.74
CA SER A 364 -27.74 10.53 -21.56
C SER A 364 -26.52 10.17 -22.44
N ARG A 365 -26.77 10.01 -23.75
CA ARG A 365 -25.77 9.98 -24.82
C ARG A 365 -25.18 11.38 -25.05
N GLY A 366 -24.09 11.72 -24.36
CA GLY A 366 -23.25 12.90 -24.61
C GLY A 366 -22.06 12.56 -25.51
N ARG A 367 -21.79 13.36 -26.56
CA ARG A 367 -20.82 13.08 -27.65
C ARG A 367 -19.33 13.30 -27.29
N TYR A 368 -18.90 12.92 -26.10
CA TYR A 368 -17.48 12.87 -25.76
C TYR A 368 -17.18 11.52 -25.11
N ALA A 369 -16.19 10.81 -25.65
CA ALA A 369 -15.75 9.54 -25.10
C ALA A 369 -15.47 9.69 -23.59
N GLY A 370 -16.24 8.97 -22.76
CA GLY A 370 -16.02 8.87 -21.33
C GLY A 370 -16.93 9.66 -20.39
N GLN A 371 -18.13 10.10 -20.79
CA GLN A 371 -19.07 10.73 -19.85
C GLN A 371 -20.42 10.01 -19.79
N GLY A 372 -20.63 9.25 -18.72
CA GLY A 372 -21.95 8.75 -18.29
C GLY A 372 -22.02 8.82 -16.76
N THR A 373 -23.13 9.35 -16.24
CA THR A 373 -23.40 9.46 -14.79
C THR A 373 -24.57 8.55 -14.48
N VAL A 374 -24.40 7.56 -13.59
CA VAL A 374 -25.53 6.78 -13.07
C VAL A 374 -26.33 7.68 -12.13
N GLN A 375 -27.54 8.06 -12.54
CA GLN A 375 -28.36 9.01 -11.76
C GLN A 375 -29.27 8.33 -10.74
N GLU A 376 -29.67 7.07 -10.92
CA GLU A 376 -30.53 6.36 -9.96
C GLU A 376 -30.24 4.86 -9.91
N ALA A 377 -30.27 4.30 -8.70
CA ALA A 377 -30.30 2.86 -8.45
C ALA A 377 -31.57 2.54 -7.65
N TRP A 378 -32.42 1.66 -8.20
CA TRP A 378 -33.64 1.22 -7.53
C TRP A 378 -33.42 -0.14 -6.86
N VAL A 379 -33.94 -0.27 -5.64
CA VAL A 379 -34.05 -1.53 -4.90
C VAL A 379 -35.53 -1.94 -4.96
N GLN A 380 -35.82 -3.19 -5.32
CA GLN A 380 -37.14 -3.78 -5.05
C GLN A 380 -37.19 -4.31 -3.62
#